data_AF-L8MWA1-F1
#
_entry.id   AF-L8MWA1-F1
#
_cell.length_a   1.000
_cell.length_b   1.000
_cell.length_c   1.000
_cell.angle_alpha   90.00
_cell.angle_beta   90.00
_cell.angle_gamma   90.00
#
_symmetry.space_group_name_H-M   'P 1'
#
loop_
_entity.id
_entity.type
_entity.pdbx_description
1 polymer ?
#
loop_
_entity_poly.entity_id
_entity_poly.type
_entity_poly.pdbx_seq_one_letter_code
_entity_poly.pdbx_strand_id
1 'polypeptide(L)' 'MLAEVIAWGLKPAFVTGDSWYASAENLEYIKHYELGFLFGIEKIAQSP' A
#
# COMPACT_ATOMS: atom_id res chain seq x y z
N MET A 1 2.28 2.15 -10.59
CA MET A 1 1.71 3.28 -9.84
C MET A 1 2.68 3.90 -8.83
N LEU A 2 2.96 3.32 -7.65
CA LEU A 2 3.79 3.99 -6.62
C LEU A 2 5.20 4.34 -7.11
N ALA A 3 5.90 3.40 -7.73
CA ALA A 3 7.25 3.62 -8.27
C ALA A 3 7.31 4.74 -9.32
N GLU A 4 6.28 4.86 -10.16
CA GLU A 4 6.22 5.89 -11.20
C GLU A 4 6.08 7.28 -10.57
N VAL A 5 5.24 7.42 -9.54
CA VAL A 5 5.05 8.67 -8.82
C VAL A 5 6.32 9.10 -8.09
N ILE A 6 7.06 8.14 -7.52
CA ILE A 6 8.39 8.39 -6.93
C ILE A 6 9.39 8.79 -8.02
N ALA A 7 9.37 8.13 -9.17
CA ALA A 7 10.26 8.45 -10.30
C ALA A 7 9.99 9.86 -10.88
N TRP A 8 8.76 10.37 -10.76
CA TRP A 8 8.44 11.76 -11.08
C TRP A 8 9.03 12.78 -10.08
N GLY A 9 9.60 12.32 -8.97
CA GLY A 9 10.26 13.14 -7.97
C GLY A 9 9.41 13.45 -6.73
N LEU A 10 8.21 12.87 -6.62
CA LEU A 10 7.41 13.02 -5.41
C LEU A 10 8.07 12.29 -4.24
N LYS A 11 8.13 12.94 -3.08
CA LYS A 11 8.65 12.38 -1.83
C LYS A 11 7.54 12.32 -0.79
N PRO A 12 6.59 11.38 -0.92
CA PRO A 12 5.50 11.26 0.03
C PRO A 12 6.04 10.85 1.41
N ALA A 13 5.38 11.28 2.48
CA ALA A 13 5.64 10.75 3.82
C ALA A 13 4.80 9.50 4.11
N PHE A 14 3.62 9.42 3.49
CA PHE A 14 2.66 8.33 3.67
C PHE A 14 2.05 7.88 2.33
N VAL A 15 1.73 6.60 2.25
CA VAL A 15 0.87 6.01 1.21
C VAL A 15 -0.39 5.47 1.86
N THR A 16 -1.55 5.85 1.34
CA THR A 16 -2.84 5.32 1.79
C THR A 16 -3.54 4.59 0.66
N GLY A 17 -4.33 3.57 1.01
CA GLY A 17 -5.09 2.80 0.04
C GLY A 17 -6.22 1.99 0.69
N ASP A 18 -7.08 1.42 -0.14
CA ASP A 18 -8.18 0.55 0.30
C ASP A 18 -7.75 -0.93 0.32
N SER A 19 -8.71 -1.81 0.61
CA SER A 19 -8.51 -3.24 0.75
C SER A 19 -7.99 -3.93 -0.51
N TRP A 20 -8.23 -3.37 -1.69
CA TRP A 20 -7.77 -3.98 -2.94
C TRP A 20 -6.25 -3.96 -3.08
N TYR A 21 -5.58 -3.05 -2.39
CA TYR A 21 -4.12 -2.91 -2.40
C TYR A 21 -3.44 -3.48 -1.15
N ALA A 22 -4.20 -4.04 -0.21
CA ALA A 22 -3.70 -4.46 1.09
C ALA A 22 -3.15 -5.89 1.14
N SER A 23 -2.70 -6.44 0.01
CA SER A 23 -2.03 -7.75 -0.02
C SER A 23 -0.68 -7.69 0.69
N ALA A 24 -0.24 -8.82 1.27
CA ALA A 24 1.06 -8.89 1.95
C ALA A 24 2.23 -8.51 1.03
N GLU A 25 2.16 -8.93 -0.24
CA GLU A 25 3.17 -8.60 -1.26
C GLU A 25 3.24 -7.09 -1.51
N ASN A 26 2.10 -6.41 -1.65
CA ASN A 26 2.07 -4.95 -1.83
C ASN A 26 2.60 -4.21 -0.60
N LEU A 27 2.25 -4.65 0.60
CA LEU A 27 2.73 -4.00 1.83
C LEU A 27 4.24 -4.18 2.00
N GLU A 28 4.78 -5.36 1.67
CA GLU A 28 6.22 -5.58 1.67
C GLU A 28 6.93 -4.71 0.62
N TYR A 29 6.35 -4.62 -0.57
CA TYR A 29 6.83 -3.73 -1.63
C TYR A 29 6.92 -2.26 -1.16
N ILE A 30 5.90 -1.76 -0.46
CA ILE A 30 5.86 -0.38 0.05
C ILE A 30 6.92 -0.12 1.13
N LYS A 31 7.19 -1.09 2.01
CA LYS A 31 8.22 -0.96 3.06
C LYS A 31 9.61 -0.68 2.51
N HIS A 32 9.95 -1.19 1.32
CA HIS A 32 11.25 -0.93 0.69
C HIS A 32 11.52 0.55 0.40
N TYR A 33 10.47 1.38 0.33
CA TYR A 33 10.60 2.82 0.13
C TYR A 33 10.69 3.62 1.43
N GLU A 34 10.74 2.95 2.59
CA GLU A 34 10.81 3.58 3.93
C GLU A 34 9.67 4.59 4.20
N LEU A 35 8.49 4.34 3.60
CA LEU A 35 7.31 5.18 3.72
C LEU A 35 6.40 4.72 4.85
N GLY A 36 5.75 5.67 5.53
CA GLY A 36 4.58 5.35 6.34
C GLY A 36 3.45 4.81 5.46
N PHE A 37 2.62 3.91 5.98
CA PHE A 37 1.46 3.43 5.23
C PHE A 37 0.24 3.15 6.09
N LEU A 38 -0.95 3.35 5.50
CA LEU A 38 -2.24 3.05 6.11
C LEU A 38 -3.18 2.48 5.04
N PHE A 39 -3.61 1.23 5.23
CA PHE A 39 -4.49 0.55 4.29
C PHE A 39 -5.78 0.11 4.96
N GLY A 40 -6.90 0.28 4.24
CA GLY A 40 -8.14 -0.38 4.59
C GLY A 40 -8.00 -1.89 4.45
N ILE A 41 -8.60 -2.67 5.35
CA ILE A 41 -8.67 -4.13 5.24
C ILE A 41 -10.14 -4.51 5.11
N GLU A 42 -10.45 -5.32 4.10
CA GLU A 42 -11.79 -5.88 3.93
C GLU A 42 -11.84 -7.25 4.58
N LYS A 43 -12.84 -7.44 5.44
CA LYS A 43 -13.16 -8.76 5.98
C LYS A 43 -13.98 -9.50 4.94
N ILE A 44 -13.36 -10.43 4.23
CA ILE A 44 -14.12 -11.41 3.45
C ILE A 44 -14.79 -12.34 4.46
N ALA A 45 -16.12 -12.40 4.44
CA ALA A 45 -16.87 -13.37 5.24
C ALA A 45 -16.44 -14.78 4.81
N GLN A 46 -15.64 -15.45 5.64
CA GLN A 46 -15.42 -16.88 5.47
C GLN A 46 -16.77 -17.55 5.68
N SER A 47 -17.30 -18.19 4.64
CA SER A 47 -18.43 -19.10 4.80
C SER A 47 -18.06 -20.14 5.86
N PRO A 48 -18.96 -20.45 6.82
CA PRO A 48 -18.66 -21.32 7.95
C PRO A 48 -18.25 -22.73 7.52
#